data_AF-K0VZY1-F1
#
_entry.id   AF-K0VZY1-F1
#
_cell.length_a   1.000
_cell.length_b   1.000
_cell.length_c   1.000
_cell.angle_alpha   90.00
_cell.angle_beta   90.00
_cell.angle_gamma   90.00
#
_symmetry.space_group_name_H-M   'P 1'
#
loop_
_entity.id
_entity.type
_entity.pdbx_description
1 polymer ?
#
loop_
_entity_poly.entity_id
_entity_poly.type
_entity_poly.pdbx_seq_one_letter_code
_entity_poly.pdbx_strand_id
1 'polypeptide(L)'
;MSEASQIGCGARMAKADMFDPVFIGRNRVVYGLGIFSWLAALGYFWIWWCQSVHIISWPAFVLVTLVVAWITLVPAYFILIFLDARTVSPTARLPEGRVAMVVTKAPSEPFAVVRATLQAMLDQVGVDFDVWLADEDPSEETRRWCAEHGVLISTRKGVAEYHRTTWPRRTRCKEGN
;
A
#
# COMPACT_ATOMS: atom_id res chain seq x y z
N MET A 1 -36.31 -12.64 9.11
CA MET A 1 -35.13 -11.92 9.66
C MET A 1 -33.99 -12.88 10.05
N SER A 2 -33.61 -13.83 9.16
CA SER A 2 -32.64 -14.89 9.51
C SER A 2 -31.48 -14.98 8.50
N GLU A 3 -31.75 -14.86 7.19
CA GLU A 3 -30.72 -15.01 6.15
C GLU A 3 -29.72 -13.84 6.08
N ALA A 4 -30.17 -12.59 6.21
CA ALA A 4 -29.26 -11.43 6.17
C ALA A 4 -28.25 -11.40 7.34
N SER A 5 -28.63 -11.94 8.51
CA SER A 5 -27.76 -12.04 9.68
C SER A 5 -26.72 -13.16 9.52
N GLN A 6 -27.12 -14.29 8.93
CA GLN A 6 -26.24 -15.41 8.59
C GLN A 6 -25.19 -15.02 7.54
N ILE A 7 -25.59 -14.30 6.48
CA ILE A 7 -24.68 -13.78 5.45
C ILE A 7 -23.70 -12.76 6.07
N GLY A 8 -24.19 -11.86 6.93
CA GLY A 8 -23.37 -10.85 7.60
C GLY A 8 -22.37 -11.42 8.62
N CYS A 9 -22.69 -12.54 9.28
CA CYS A 9 -21.80 -13.23 10.21
C CYS A 9 -20.73 -14.05 9.46
N GLY A 10 -21.13 -14.78 8.41
CA GLY A 10 -20.22 -15.54 7.55
C GLY A 10 -19.18 -14.67 6.83
N ALA A 11 -19.60 -13.51 6.30
CA ALA A 11 -18.68 -12.55 5.68
C ALA A 11 -17.67 -11.94 6.68
N ARG A 12 -18.07 -11.78 7.94
CA ARG A 12 -17.20 -11.24 9.01
C ARG A 12 -16.16 -12.26 9.49
N MET A 13 -16.54 -13.54 9.59
CA MET A 13 -15.62 -14.64 9.92
C MET A 13 -14.65 -14.94 8.77
N ALA A 14 -15.13 -14.96 7.51
CA ALA A 14 -14.26 -15.11 6.34
C ALA A 14 -13.20 -14.01 6.24
N LYS A 15 -13.55 -12.77 6.66
CA LYS A 15 -12.60 -11.66 6.75
C LYS A 15 -11.58 -11.82 7.89
N ALA A 16 -11.95 -12.48 8.98
CA ALA A 16 -11.04 -12.74 10.11
C ALA A 16 -9.98 -13.80 9.77
N ASP A 17 -10.34 -14.82 8.97
CA ASP A 17 -9.43 -15.88 8.52
C ASP A 17 -8.58 -15.51 7.30
N MET A 18 -8.84 -14.34 6.68
CA MET A 18 -8.11 -13.88 5.50
C MET A 18 -6.79 -13.18 5.83
N PHE A 19 -6.62 -12.66 7.04
CA PHE A 19 -5.50 -11.78 7.38
C PHE A 19 -4.63 -12.33 8.50
N ASP A 20 -3.39 -12.64 8.16
CA ASP A 20 -2.37 -13.06 9.11
C ASP A 20 -1.56 -11.85 9.60
N PRO A 21 -1.14 -11.81 10.88
CA PRO A 21 -0.18 -10.83 11.35
C PRO A 21 1.12 -10.93 10.54
N VAL A 22 1.70 -9.80 10.15
CA VAL A 22 3.00 -9.77 9.45
C VAL A 22 4.13 -10.27 10.36
N PHE A 23 4.08 -9.90 11.64
CA PHE A 23 5.09 -10.25 12.64
C PHE A 23 4.68 -11.47 13.46
N ILE A 24 5.05 -12.66 12.98
CA ILE A 24 4.85 -13.95 13.68
C ILE A 24 6.21 -14.56 14.05
N GLY A 25 6.25 -15.34 15.13
CA GLY A 25 7.40 -16.14 15.54
C GLY A 25 8.69 -15.33 15.70
N ARG A 26 9.77 -15.76 15.03
CA ARG A 26 11.08 -15.10 15.06
C ARG A 26 11.03 -13.63 14.63
N ASN A 27 10.22 -13.30 13.62
CA ASN A 27 10.14 -11.93 13.10
C ASN A 27 9.56 -10.98 14.14
N ARG A 28 8.62 -11.44 14.97
CA ARG A 28 8.08 -10.66 16.09
C ARG A 28 9.12 -10.38 17.15
N VAL A 29 9.96 -11.38 17.47
CA VAL A 29 11.07 -11.21 18.42
C VAL A 29 12.10 -10.22 17.87
N VAL A 30 12.52 -10.37 16.61
CA VAL A 30 13.46 -9.45 15.96
C VAL A 30 12.90 -8.03 15.92
N TYR A 31 11.61 -7.86 15.60
CA TYR A 31 10.96 -6.56 15.60
C TYR A 31 10.93 -5.94 17.01
N GLY A 32 10.59 -6.73 18.03
CA GLY A 32 10.63 -6.30 19.43
C GLY A 32 12.03 -5.90 19.90
N LEU A 33 13.05 -6.68 19.53
CA LEU A 33 14.46 -6.36 19.82
C LEU A 33 14.90 -5.07 19.11
N GLY A 34 14.46 -4.86 17.86
CA GLY A 34 14.71 -3.62 17.12
C GLY A 34 14.09 -2.41 17.83
N ILE A 35 12.83 -2.50 18.25
CA ILE A 35 12.15 -1.45 19.02
C ILE A 35 12.88 -1.18 20.33
N PHE A 36 13.25 -2.22 21.07
CA PHE A 36 13.98 -2.09 22.32
C PHE A 36 15.34 -1.40 22.12
N SER A 37 16.09 -1.83 21.11
CA SER A 37 17.39 -1.25 20.78
C SER A 37 17.26 0.22 20.38
N TRP A 38 16.22 0.55 19.60
CA TRP A 38 15.91 1.93 19.23
C TRP A 38 15.54 2.78 20.46
N LEU A 39 14.68 2.28 21.35
CA LEU A 39 14.32 2.98 22.60
C LEU A 39 15.53 3.20 23.51
N ALA A 40 16.40 2.20 23.63
CA ALA A 40 17.62 2.30 24.42
C ALA A 40 18.59 3.35 23.84
N ALA A 41 18.82 3.33 22.53
CA ALA A 41 19.65 4.31 21.84
C ALA A 41 19.06 5.73 21.93
N LEU A 42 17.73 5.86 21.76
CA LEU A 42 17.01 7.12 21.89
C LEU A 42 17.14 7.67 23.31
N GLY A 43 16.86 6.86 24.33
CA GLY A 43 16.99 7.25 25.73
C GLY A 43 18.42 7.67 26.08
N TYR A 44 19.41 6.87 25.67
CA TYR A 44 20.83 7.20 25.86
C TYR A 44 21.20 8.54 25.20
N PHE A 45 20.80 8.74 23.94
CA PHE A 45 21.05 9.97 23.21
C PHE A 45 20.43 11.19 23.90
N TRP A 46 19.18 11.11 24.35
CA TRP A 46 18.50 12.23 25.00
C TRP A 46 19.07 12.54 26.39
N ILE A 47 19.49 11.53 27.14
CA ILE A 47 20.22 11.71 28.40
C ILE A 47 21.53 12.45 28.15
N TRP A 48 22.28 12.05 27.11
CA TRP A 48 23.53 12.71 26.71
C TRP A 48 23.29 14.15 26.21
N TRP A 49 22.31 14.35 25.33
CA TRP A 49 21.99 15.66 24.72
C TRP A 49 21.58 16.71 25.76
N CYS A 50 20.79 16.31 26.76
CA CYS A 50 20.30 17.21 27.81
C CYS A 50 21.34 17.55 28.90
N GLN A 51 22.57 17.03 28.81
CA GLN A 51 23.64 17.45 29.71
C GLN A 51 23.98 18.93 29.50
N SER A 52 24.18 19.66 30.59
CA SER A 52 24.44 21.10 30.56
C SER A 52 25.67 21.49 29.74
N VAL A 53 26.64 20.58 29.57
CA VAL A 53 27.85 20.77 28.75
C VAL A 53 27.53 21.05 27.27
N HIS A 54 26.38 20.62 26.78
CA HIS A 54 25.96 20.84 25.39
C HIS A 54 25.18 22.15 25.20
N ILE A 55 24.87 22.89 26.28
CA ILE A 55 24.10 24.13 26.23
C ILE A 55 25.05 25.32 26.07
N ILE A 56 25.38 25.67 24.83
CA ILE A 56 26.21 26.85 24.51
C ILE A 56 25.38 28.13 24.59
N SER A 57 24.19 28.13 23.98
CA SER A 57 23.21 29.21 24.09
C SER A 57 21.79 28.64 24.05
N TRP A 58 20.90 29.19 24.88
CA TRP A 58 19.53 28.71 24.99
C TRP A 58 18.74 28.78 23.68
N PRO A 59 18.78 29.88 22.89
CA PRO A 59 18.02 29.95 21.64
C PRO A 59 18.47 28.92 20.60
N ALA A 60 19.79 28.76 20.41
CA ALA A 60 20.33 27.79 19.46
C ALA A 60 20.06 26.36 19.93
N PHE A 61 20.24 26.10 21.23
CA PHE A 61 19.96 24.79 21.81
C PHE A 61 18.50 24.38 21.61
N VAL A 62 17.54 25.27 21.90
CA VAL A 62 16.11 24.98 21.69
C VAL A 62 15.80 24.71 20.22
N LEU A 63 16.30 25.54 19.29
CA LEU A 63 16.06 25.35 17.86
C LEU A 63 16.58 24.00 17.37
N VAL A 64 17.84 23.67 17.69
CA VAL A 64 18.46 22.39 17.30
C VAL A 64 17.73 21.23 17.96
N THR A 65 17.36 21.37 19.24
CA THR A 65 16.61 20.34 19.97
C THR A 65 15.27 20.02 19.31
N LEU A 66 14.54 21.02 18.81
CA LEU A 66 13.28 20.78 18.10
C LEU A 66 13.48 19.97 16.82
N VAL A 67 14.51 20.30 16.03
CA VAL A 67 14.83 19.57 14.79
C VAL A 67 15.26 18.13 15.11
N VAL A 68 16.12 17.96 16.11
CA VAL A 68 16.58 16.64 16.56
C VAL A 68 15.42 15.81 17.13
N ALA A 69 14.54 16.41 17.93
CA ALA A 69 13.31 15.77 18.43
C ALA A 69 12.44 15.29 17.28
N TRP A 70 12.19 16.15 16.29
CA TRP A 70 11.43 15.75 15.11
C TRP A 70 12.05 14.54 14.41
N ILE A 71 13.33 14.61 14.06
CA ILE A 71 14.00 13.54 13.29
C ILE A 71 14.08 12.23 14.08
N THR A 72 14.40 12.31 15.38
CA THR A 72 14.56 11.12 16.22
C THR A 72 13.23 10.44 16.60
N LEU A 73 12.11 11.17 16.53
CA LEU A 73 10.77 10.63 16.83
C LEU A 73 10.01 10.15 15.58
N VAL A 74 10.38 10.58 14.36
CA VAL A 74 9.77 10.10 13.10
C VAL A 74 9.74 8.57 12.99
N PRO A 75 10.78 7.80 13.37
CA PRO A 75 10.72 6.33 13.36
C PRO A 75 9.58 5.76 14.22
N ALA A 76 9.22 6.42 15.32
CA ALA A 76 8.13 5.97 16.21
C ALA A 76 6.79 5.90 15.45
N TYR A 77 6.52 6.88 14.58
CA TYR A 77 5.31 6.89 13.75
C TYR A 77 5.19 5.62 12.91
N PHE A 78 6.26 5.24 12.22
CA PHE A 78 6.28 4.02 11.41
C PHE A 78 6.15 2.76 12.28
N ILE A 79 6.88 2.70 13.40
CA ILE A 79 6.79 1.57 14.33
C ILE A 79 5.34 1.36 14.76
N LEU A 80 4.65 2.43 15.17
CA LEU A 80 3.27 2.37 15.67
C LEU A 80 2.27 1.94 14.59
N ILE A 81 2.41 2.43 13.36
CA ILE A 81 1.52 2.04 12.26
C ILE A 81 1.70 0.56 11.89
N PHE A 82 2.93 0.06 11.94
CA PHE A 82 3.22 -1.33 11.56
C PHE A 82 3.03 -2.34 12.71
N LEU A 83 2.76 -1.91 13.95
CA LEU A 83 2.62 -2.83 15.10
C LEU A 83 1.55 -3.92 14.90
N ASP A 84 0.42 -3.58 14.28
CA ASP A 84 -0.64 -4.54 13.90
C ASP A 84 -0.75 -4.66 12.38
N ALA A 85 0.37 -4.55 11.67
CA ALA A 85 0.38 -4.81 10.23
C ALA A 85 -0.08 -6.25 9.96
N ARG A 86 -1.06 -6.38 9.07
CA ARG A 86 -1.60 -7.66 8.63
C ARG A 86 -1.41 -7.82 7.13
N THR A 87 -1.16 -9.04 6.71
CA THR A 87 -1.05 -9.42 5.30
C THR A 87 -2.16 -10.42 4.96
N VAL A 88 -2.52 -10.53 3.69
CA VAL A 88 -3.41 -11.60 3.25
C VAL A 88 -2.72 -12.94 3.48
N SER A 89 -3.44 -13.87 4.09
CA SER A 89 -2.96 -15.22 4.36
C SER A 89 -2.67 -15.93 3.04
N PRO A 90 -1.50 -16.59 2.88
CA PRO A 90 -1.24 -17.43 1.71
C PRO A 90 -2.24 -18.58 1.55
N THR A 91 -2.91 -18.96 2.64
CA THR A 91 -3.95 -20.00 2.67
C THR A 91 -5.37 -19.43 2.60
N ALA A 92 -5.52 -18.11 2.39
CA ALA A 92 -6.83 -17.51 2.19
C ALA A 92 -7.54 -18.16 1.01
N ARG A 93 -8.83 -18.46 1.18
CA ARG A 93 -9.64 -19.02 0.10
C ARG A 93 -9.70 -18.03 -1.05
N LEU A 94 -9.49 -18.54 -2.26
CA LEU A 94 -9.66 -17.76 -3.47
C LEU A 94 -11.14 -17.42 -3.67
N PRO A 95 -11.46 -16.29 -4.32
CA PRO A 95 -12.84 -15.89 -4.59
C PRO A 95 -13.56 -16.93 -5.46
N GLU A 96 -14.83 -17.17 -5.16
CA GLU A 96 -15.72 -18.01 -5.97
C GLU A 96 -16.45 -17.17 -7.03
N GLY A 97 -16.60 -17.72 -8.24
CA GLY A 97 -17.32 -17.09 -9.35
C GLY A 97 -16.40 -16.45 -10.40
N ARG A 98 -16.97 -15.55 -11.21
CA ARG A 98 -16.22 -14.85 -12.27
C ARG A 98 -15.36 -13.74 -11.70
N VAL A 99 -14.07 -13.79 -11.95
CA VAL A 99 -13.09 -12.83 -11.44
C VAL A 99 -12.55 -11.97 -12.59
N ALA A 100 -12.45 -10.66 -12.35
CA ALA A 100 -11.72 -9.76 -13.21
C ALA A 100 -10.65 -9.05 -12.37
N MET A 101 -9.38 -9.24 -12.76
CA MET A 101 -8.27 -8.50 -12.16
C MET A 101 -8.03 -7.23 -12.97
N VAL A 102 -8.11 -6.07 -12.31
CA VAL A 102 -8.02 -4.77 -12.97
C VAL A 102 -6.82 -4.00 -12.43
N VAL A 103 -5.97 -3.49 -13.32
CA VAL A 103 -4.89 -2.56 -12.97
C VAL A 103 -5.13 -1.21 -13.64
N THR A 104 -4.95 -0.13 -12.88
CA THR A 104 -5.04 1.24 -13.40
C THR A 104 -3.65 1.78 -13.74
N LYS A 105 -3.57 2.48 -14.87
CA LYS A 105 -2.37 3.21 -15.33
C LYS A 105 -2.69 4.69 -15.47
N ALA A 106 -1.93 5.57 -14.80
CA ALA A 106 -1.97 7.00 -15.10
C ALA A 106 -1.19 7.32 -16.39
N PRO A 107 -1.53 8.40 -17.11
CA PRO A 107 -0.80 8.82 -18.31
C PRO A 107 0.72 9.01 -18.10
N SER A 108 1.14 9.42 -16.90
CA SER A 108 2.54 9.67 -16.56
C SER A 108 3.35 8.41 -16.25
N GLU A 109 2.70 7.25 -16.09
CA GLU A 109 3.39 6.01 -15.76
C GLU A 109 3.94 5.33 -17.02
N PRO A 110 5.23 4.94 -17.02
CA PRO A 110 5.80 4.15 -18.12
C PRO A 110 5.08 2.81 -18.28
N PHE A 111 4.82 2.40 -19.52
CA PHE A 111 4.15 1.12 -19.79
C PHE A 111 4.94 -0.07 -19.22
N ALA A 112 6.27 -0.01 -19.20
CA ALA A 112 7.12 -1.06 -18.63
C ALA A 112 6.78 -1.42 -17.18
N VAL A 113 6.38 -0.45 -16.35
CA VAL A 113 5.99 -0.68 -14.96
C VAL A 113 4.68 -1.46 -14.89
N VAL A 114 3.69 -1.03 -15.66
CA VAL A 114 2.36 -1.67 -15.69
C VAL A 114 2.41 -3.04 -16.37
N ARG A 115 3.30 -3.22 -17.36
CA ARG A 115 3.54 -4.51 -18.01
C ARG A 115 4.02 -5.57 -17.02
N ALA A 116 4.90 -5.22 -16.08
CA ALA A 116 5.34 -6.17 -15.04
C ALA A 116 4.17 -6.62 -14.17
N THR A 117 3.27 -5.70 -13.80
CA THR A 117 2.04 -6.03 -13.06
C THR A 117 1.10 -6.90 -13.89
N LEU A 118 0.88 -6.57 -15.16
CA LEU A 118 0.03 -7.36 -16.06
C LEU A 118 0.56 -8.78 -16.24
N GLN A 119 1.89 -8.95 -16.38
CA GLN A 119 2.51 -10.27 -16.46
C GLN A 119 2.26 -11.06 -15.17
N ALA A 120 2.47 -10.45 -14.00
CA ALA A 120 2.21 -11.10 -12.73
C ALA A 120 0.72 -11.47 -12.54
N MET A 121 -0.20 -10.68 -13.09
CA MET A 121 -1.64 -11.00 -13.10
C MET A 121 -1.94 -12.20 -14.01
N LEU A 122 -1.33 -12.26 -15.19
CA LEU A 122 -1.49 -13.39 -16.12
C LEU A 122 -0.89 -14.70 -15.57
N ASP A 123 0.17 -14.61 -14.76
CA ASP A 123 0.84 -15.76 -14.15
C ASP A 123 0.09 -16.32 -12.93
N GLN A 124 -1.02 -15.71 -12.51
CA GLN A 124 -1.82 -16.22 -11.38
C GLN A 124 -2.46 -17.57 -11.73
N VAL A 125 -2.61 -18.43 -10.72
CA VAL A 125 -3.19 -19.77 -10.87
C VAL A 125 -4.26 -20.05 -9.82
N GLY A 126 -5.16 -20.98 -10.11
CA GLY A 126 -6.14 -21.50 -9.15
C GLY A 126 -7.57 -20.94 -9.27
N VAL A 127 -7.78 -19.91 -10.10
CA VAL A 127 -9.12 -19.39 -10.46
C VAL A 127 -9.11 -18.97 -11.92
N ASP A 128 -10.24 -19.10 -12.61
CA ASP A 128 -10.44 -18.52 -13.94
C ASP A 128 -10.73 -17.03 -13.82
N PHE A 129 -9.97 -16.20 -14.54
CA PHE A 129 -10.08 -14.75 -14.47
C PHE A 129 -9.84 -14.06 -15.80
N ASP A 130 -10.39 -12.86 -15.93
CA ASP A 130 -10.05 -11.90 -16.98
C ASP A 130 -9.04 -10.87 -16.45
N VAL A 131 -8.08 -10.45 -17.27
CA VAL A 131 -7.14 -9.37 -16.95
C VAL A 131 -7.51 -8.11 -17.70
N TRP A 132 -7.66 -7.00 -16.98
CA TRP A 132 -8.04 -5.70 -17.52
C TRP A 132 -7.00 -4.63 -17.19
N LEU A 133 -6.65 -3.84 -18.20
CA LEU A 133 -5.93 -2.58 -18.08
C LEU A 133 -6.92 -1.42 -18.19
N ALA A 134 -7.03 -0.61 -17.13
CA ALA A 134 -7.75 0.66 -17.14
C ALA A 134 -6.75 1.80 -17.38
N ASP A 135 -6.70 2.31 -18.62
CA ASP A 135 -5.78 3.36 -19.07
C ASP A 135 -6.54 4.54 -19.68
N GLU A 136 -6.19 5.75 -19.24
CA GLU A 136 -6.83 6.98 -19.72
C GLU A 136 -6.56 7.21 -21.21
N ASP A 137 -5.33 6.96 -21.66
CA ASP A 137 -4.92 7.10 -23.05
C ASP A 137 -3.83 6.06 -23.41
N PRO A 138 -4.23 4.81 -23.74
CA PRO A 138 -3.28 3.76 -24.06
C PRO A 138 -2.64 3.99 -25.44
N SER A 139 -1.30 3.92 -25.47
CA SER A 139 -0.50 4.02 -26.69
C SER A 139 -0.70 2.80 -27.60
N GLU A 140 -0.29 2.92 -28.86
CA GLU A 140 -0.31 1.79 -29.81
C GLU A 140 0.58 0.62 -29.37
N GLU A 141 1.65 0.88 -28.63
CA GLU A 141 2.46 -0.17 -28.00
C GLU A 141 1.65 -0.92 -26.93
N THR A 142 1.01 -0.19 -26.02
CA THR A 142 0.16 -0.78 -24.97
C THR A 142 -0.95 -1.62 -25.59
N ARG A 143 -1.63 -1.11 -26.62
CA ARG A 143 -2.74 -1.80 -27.31
C ARG A 143 -2.28 -3.11 -27.94
N ARG A 144 -1.17 -3.08 -28.68
CA ARG A 144 -0.61 -4.28 -29.32
C ARG A 144 -0.22 -5.33 -28.29
N TRP A 145 0.53 -4.93 -27.26
CA TRP A 145 0.95 -5.86 -26.22
C TRP A 145 -0.24 -6.49 -25.50
N CYS A 146 -1.25 -5.70 -25.12
CA CYS A 146 -2.43 -6.23 -24.45
C CYS A 146 -3.20 -7.22 -25.33
N ALA A 147 -3.36 -6.92 -26.63
CA ALA A 147 -4.02 -7.81 -27.58
C ALA A 147 -3.27 -9.15 -27.75
N GLU A 148 -1.94 -9.11 -27.82
CA GLU A 148 -1.09 -10.31 -27.92
C GLU A 148 -1.18 -11.21 -26.68
N HIS A 149 -1.44 -10.63 -25.50
CA HIS A 149 -1.44 -11.34 -24.21
C HIS A 149 -2.86 -11.59 -23.66
N GLY A 150 -3.91 -11.30 -24.43
CA GLY A 150 -5.31 -11.49 -24.00
C GLY A 150 -5.77 -10.54 -22.90
N VAL A 151 -5.10 -9.40 -22.72
CA VAL A 151 -5.48 -8.37 -21.74
C VAL A 151 -6.51 -7.43 -22.35
N LEU A 152 -7.63 -7.24 -21.65
CA LEU A 152 -8.71 -6.35 -22.05
C LEU A 152 -8.38 -4.91 -21.66
N ILE A 153 -8.76 -3.93 -22.49
CA ILE A 153 -8.50 -2.51 -22.23
C ILE A 153 -9.82 -1.78 -21.98
N SER A 154 -9.91 -1.14 -20.81
CA SER A 154 -10.90 -0.10 -20.53
C SER A 154 -10.23 1.26 -20.68
N THR A 155 -10.80 2.13 -21.52
CA THR A 155 -10.27 3.47 -21.74
C THR A 155 -11.37 4.51 -21.79
N ARG A 156 -11.07 5.69 -21.24
CA ARG A 156 -11.96 6.86 -21.26
C ARG A 156 -11.56 7.91 -22.30
N LYS A 157 -10.54 7.64 -23.12
CA LYS A 157 -10.04 8.59 -24.14
C LYS A 157 -11.21 9.12 -24.98
N GLY A 158 -11.30 10.45 -25.09
CA GLY A 158 -12.35 11.11 -25.88
C GLY A 158 -13.71 11.26 -25.19
N VAL A 159 -13.88 10.75 -23.96
CA VAL A 159 -15.13 10.93 -23.18
C VAL A 159 -15.00 12.15 -22.27
N ALA A 160 -15.45 13.31 -22.72
CA ALA A 160 -15.26 14.59 -22.00
C ALA A 160 -15.78 14.57 -20.55
N GLU A 161 -16.92 13.92 -20.30
CA GLU A 161 -17.52 13.79 -18.96
C GLU A 161 -16.63 13.03 -17.96
N TYR A 162 -15.69 12.23 -18.46
CA TYR A 162 -14.75 11.45 -17.66
C TYR A 162 -13.42 12.17 -17.42
N HIS A 163 -13.23 13.40 -17.89
CA HIS A 163 -11.99 14.19 -17.71
C HIS A 163 -12.25 15.41 -16.81
N ARG A 164 -12.42 15.17 -15.50
CA ARG A 164 -12.69 16.25 -14.54
C ARG A 164 -11.39 16.81 -13.95
N THR A 165 -11.44 18.07 -13.51
CA THR A 165 -10.35 18.71 -12.74
C THR A 165 -10.44 18.41 -11.24
N THR A 166 -11.63 18.03 -10.77
CA THR A 166 -11.93 17.67 -9.38
C THR A 166 -12.53 16.26 -9.30
N TRP A 167 -12.52 15.68 -8.11
CA TRP A 167 -13.17 14.39 -7.86
C TRP A 167 -14.69 14.45 -8.14
N PRO A 168 -15.33 13.37 -8.63
CA PRO A 168 -14.75 12.11 -9.11
C PRO A 168 -14.14 12.21 -10.52
N ARG A 169 -13.36 11.20 -10.94
CA ARG A 169 -12.80 11.07 -12.32
C ARG A 169 -11.77 12.14 -12.71
N ARG A 170 -10.85 12.47 -11.80
CA ARG A 170 -9.79 13.46 -12.08
C ARG A 170 -8.87 12.98 -13.22
N THR A 171 -8.57 13.83 -14.20
CA THR A 171 -7.61 13.50 -15.27
C THR A 171 -6.19 13.36 -14.74
N ARG A 172 -5.33 12.60 -15.42
CA ARG A 172 -3.89 12.43 -15.11
C ARG A 172 -3.60 11.79 -13.76
N CYS A 173 -4.52 10.97 -13.27
CA CYS A 173 -4.49 10.40 -11.93
C CYS A 173 -5.09 8.99 -11.95
N LYS A 174 -4.52 8.05 -11.19
CA LYS A 174 -5.04 6.67 -11.11
C LYS A 174 -6.47 6.63 -10.58
N GLU A 175 -6.79 7.52 -9.65
CA GLU A 175 -8.12 7.64 -9.06
C GLU A 175 -9.17 8.11 -10.07
N GLY A 176 -8.74 8.53 -11.25
CA GLY A 176 -9.60 8.97 -12.33
C GLY A 176 -10.20 7.84 -13.17
N ASN A 177 -9.50 6.71 -13.25
CA ASN A 177 -9.87 5.56 -14.08
C ASN A 177 -10.91 4.67 -13.41
#